data_AF-A0A7C9W1R0-F1
#
_entry.id   AF-A0A7C9W1R0-F1
#
_cell.length_a   1.000
_cell.length_b   1.000
_cell.length_c   1.000
_cell.angle_alpha   90.00
_cell.angle_beta   90.00
_cell.angle_gamma   90.00
#
_symmetry.space_group_name_H-M   'P 1'
#
loop_
_entity.id
_entity.type
_entity.pdbx_description
1 polymer ?
#
loop_
_entity_poly.entity_id
_entity_poly.type
_entity_poly.pdbx_seq_one_letter_code
_entity_poly.pdbx_strand_id
1 'polypeptide(L)'
;MPNTKLTPSEVTAMAGRHRTCADDITNQQRDLTNHISTLTSVNSGRMMQRLLEVHQEWDRLTKDIVGNLTTMATTLDSVASDLRSQDEDNSNL
;
A
#
# COMPACT_ATOMS: atom_id res chain seq x y z
N MET A 1 -13.09 -31.14 4.34
CA MET A 1 -12.29 -30.15 3.58
C MET A 1 -12.11 -28.93 4.47
N PRO A 2 -10.93 -28.31 4.56
CA PRO A 2 -10.76 -27.11 5.38
C PRO A 2 -11.64 -26.02 4.78
N ASN A 3 -12.44 -25.37 5.63
CA ASN A 3 -13.35 -24.30 5.22
C ASN A 3 -12.49 -23.09 4.84
N THR A 4 -12.14 -22.96 3.56
CA THR A 4 -11.29 -21.90 2.99
C THR A 4 -11.97 -20.52 2.96
N LYS A 5 -13.17 -20.40 3.53
CA LYS A 5 -13.90 -19.14 3.59
C LYS A 5 -13.28 -18.24 4.66
N LEU A 6 -12.51 -17.24 4.22
CA LEU A 6 -12.22 -16.07 5.05
C LEU A 6 -13.55 -15.40 5.39
N THR A 7 -13.76 -15.13 6.67
CA THR A 7 -14.92 -14.36 7.14
C THR A 7 -14.83 -12.90 6.67
N PRO A 8 -15.95 -12.18 6.51
CA PRO A 8 -15.92 -10.75 6.18
C PRO A 8 -15.00 -9.94 7.10
N SER A 9 -14.99 -10.25 8.40
CA SER A 9 -14.11 -9.62 9.40
C SER A 9 -12.63 -9.85 9.11
N GLU A 10 -12.22 -11.05 8.68
CA GLU A 10 -10.83 -11.35 8.35
C GLU A 10 -10.39 -10.63 7.06
N VAL A 11 -11.29 -10.56 6.07
CA VAL A 11 -11.05 -9.83 4.82
C VAL A 11 -10.88 -8.33 5.08
N THR A 12 -11.76 -7.72 5.88
CA THR A 12 -11.63 -6.31 6.29
C THR A 12 -10.36 -6.06 7.10
N ALA A 13 -9.98 -6.97 8.00
CA ALA A 13 -8.73 -6.84 8.75
C ALA A 13 -7.51 -6.86 7.81
N MET A 14 -7.52 -7.71 6.78
CA MET A 14 -6.47 -7.76 5.76
C MET A 14 -6.40 -6.47 4.93
N ALA A 15 -7.56 -5.93 4.52
CA ALA A 15 -7.63 -4.64 3.83
C ALA A 15 -7.02 -3.51 4.68
N GLY A 16 -7.32 -3.48 5.98
CA GLY A 16 -6.73 -2.54 6.93
C GLY A 16 -5.20 -2.67 7.04
N ARG A 17 -4.66 -3.89 7.03
CA ARG A 17 -3.21 -4.13 7.03
C ARG A 17 -2.54 -3.60 5.76
N HIS A 18 -3.14 -3.81 4.59
CA HIS A 18 -2.61 -3.26 3.34
C HIS A 18 -2.60 -1.74 3.34
N ARG A 19 -3.64 -1.08 3.85
CA ARG A 19 -3.67 0.39 4.01
C ARG A 19 -2.58 0.89 4.95
N THR A 20 -2.45 0.27 6.13
CA THR A 20 -1.42 0.65 7.11
C THR A 20 -0.02 0.53 6.51
N CYS A 21 0.25 -0.58 5.80
CA CYS A 21 1.52 -0.79 5.11
C CYS A 21 1.76 0.27 4.01
N ALA A 22 0.73 0.62 3.23
CA ALA A 22 0.80 1.66 2.22
C ALA A 22 1.12 3.04 2.82
N ASP A 23 0.51 3.37 3.97
CA ASP A 23 0.75 4.61 4.70
C ASP A 23 2.18 4.65 5.26
N ASP A 24 2.67 3.55 5.85
CA ASP A 24 4.04 3.44 6.37
C ASP A 24 5.08 3.64 5.26
N ILE A 25 4.88 3.00 4.10
CA ILE A 25 5.74 3.15 2.93
C ILE A 25 5.72 4.61 2.43
N THR A 26 4.54 5.23 2.38
CA THR A 26 4.38 6.63 1.96
C THR A 26 5.12 7.58 2.89
N ASN A 27 5.07 7.34 4.20
CA ASN A 27 5.80 8.13 5.19
C ASN A 27 7.33 8.00 5.01
N GLN A 28 7.83 6.78 4.85
CA GLN A 28 9.26 6.53 4.61
C GLN A 28 9.74 7.18 3.31
N GLN A 29 8.92 7.14 2.26
CA GLN A 29 9.18 7.80 0.98
C GLN A 29 9.33 9.32 1.13
N ARG A 30 8.44 9.94 1.91
CA ARG A 30 8.50 11.37 2.21
C ARG A 30 9.79 11.72 2.96
N ASP A 31 10.14 10.93 3.97
CA ASP A 31 11.34 11.17 4.79
C ASP A 31 12.61 11.02 3.97
N LEU A 32 12.72 10.01 3.10
CA LEU A 32 13.88 9.85 2.23
C LEU A 32 14.00 11.01 1.22
N THR A 33 12.88 11.44 0.64
CA THR A 33 12.84 12.59 -0.28
C THR A 33 13.34 13.87 0.39
N ASN A 34 12.97 14.10 1.64
CA ASN A 34 13.46 15.24 2.42
C ASN A 34 14.97 15.17 2.68
N HIS A 35 15.49 14.00 3.04
CA HIS A 35 16.93 13.79 3.24
C HIS A 35 17.72 14.02 1.94
N ILE A 36 17.25 13.52 0.81
CA ILE A 36 17.94 13.67 -0.48
C ILE A 36 17.86 15.11 -1.00
N SER A 37 16.73 15.80 -0.79
CA SER A 37 16.61 17.23 -1.10
C SER A 37 17.62 18.04 -0.27
N THR A 38 17.79 17.68 1.01
CA THR A 38 18.78 18.33 1.88
C THR A 38 20.21 18.08 1.37
N LEU A 39 20.57 16.83 1.06
CA LEU A 39 21.91 16.49 0.59
C LEU A 39 22.25 17.12 -0.76
N THR A 40 21.30 17.15 -1.69
CA THR A 40 21.49 17.75 -3.03
C THR A 40 21.53 19.28 -2.98
N SER A 41 20.91 19.91 -1.98
CA SER A 41 20.99 21.37 -1.80
C SER A 41 22.39 21.86 -1.39
N VAL A 42 23.18 21.00 -0.75
CA VAL A 42 24.54 21.34 -0.24
C VAL A 42 25.63 20.90 -1.22
N ASN A 43 25.39 19.88 -2.04
CA ASN A 43 26.38 19.32 -2.95
C ASN A 43 25.74 18.92 -4.29
N SER A 44 26.23 19.49 -5.40
CA SER A 44 25.71 19.29 -6.76
C SER A 44 26.66 18.50 -7.67
N GLY A 45 27.67 17.82 -7.10
CA GLY A 45 28.61 17.01 -7.86
C GLY A 45 27.96 15.79 -8.55
N ARG A 46 28.68 15.17 -9.51
CA ARG A 46 28.20 14.01 -10.29
C ARG A 46 27.69 12.85 -9.43
N MET A 47 28.26 12.64 -8.25
CA MET A 47 27.81 11.63 -7.29
C MET A 47 26.40 11.93 -6.75
N MET A 48 26.10 13.20 -6.48
CA MET A 48 24.80 13.64 -6.01
C MET A 48 23.73 13.58 -7.10
N GLN A 49 24.10 13.86 -8.35
CA GLN A 49 23.22 13.61 -9.50
C GLN A 49 22.86 12.13 -9.61
N ARG A 50 23.85 11.22 -9.45
CA ARG A 50 23.57 9.78 -9.49
C ARG A 50 22.68 9.31 -8.34
N LEU A 51 22.87 9.87 -7.14
CA LEU A 51 21.99 9.60 -5.99
C LEU A 51 20.55 10.03 -6.28
N LEU A 52 20.36 11.20 -6.91
CA LEU A 52 19.05 11.70 -7.30
C LEU A 52 18.36 10.78 -8.31
N GLU A 53 19.08 10.30 -9.33
CA GLU A 53 18.55 9.34 -10.31
C GLU A 53 18.10 8.03 -9.66
N VAL A 54 18.91 7.48 -8.75
CA VAL A 54 18.55 6.26 -8.01
C VAL A 54 17.32 6.50 -7.14
N HIS A 55 17.23 7.66 -6.49
CA HIS A 55 16.06 8.03 -5.70
C HIS A 55 14.80 8.18 -6.54
N GLN A 56 14.88 8.80 -7.71
CA GLN A 56 13.73 8.95 -8.61
C GLN A 56 13.17 7.59 -9.05
N GLU A 57 14.04 6.63 -9.35
CA GLU A 57 13.59 5.28 -9.71
C GLU A 57 13.00 4.54 -8.51
N TRP A 58 13.61 4.68 -7.33
CA TRP A 58 13.06 4.12 -6.10
C TRP A 58 11.70 4.73 -5.74
N ASP A 59 11.53 6.04 -5.89
CA ASP A 59 10.29 6.78 -5.67
C ASP A 59 9.17 6.28 -6.59
N ARG A 60 9.50 6.04 -7.86
CA ARG A 60 8.59 5.47 -8.86
C ARG A 60 8.13 4.07 -8.46
N LEU A 61 9.07 3.16 -8.18
CA LEU A 61 8.75 1.78 -7.79
C LEU A 61 7.96 1.72 -6.49
N THR A 62 8.25 2.62 -5.55
CA THR A 62 7.53 2.70 -4.27
C THR A 62 6.08 3.14 -4.46
N LYS A 63 5.83 4.11 -5.34
CA LYS A 63 4.46 4.51 -5.73
C LYS A 63 3.68 3.37 -6.36
N ASP A 64 4.32 2.55 -7.19
CA ASP A 64 3.70 1.37 -7.80
C ASP A 64 3.27 0.36 -6.72
N ILE A 65 4.11 0.11 -5.71
CA ILE A 65 3.81 -0.77 -4.57
C ILE A 65 2.63 -0.23 -3.75
N VAL A 66 2.64 1.06 -3.40
CA VAL A 66 1.55 1.73 -2.67
C VAL A 66 0.24 1.65 -3.43
N GLY A 67 0.27 1.87 -4.75
CA GLY A 67 -0.89 1.72 -5.62
C GLY A 67 -1.45 0.30 -5.63
N ASN A 68 -0.58 -0.71 -5.68
CA ASN A 68 -0.99 -2.11 -5.61
C ASN A 68 -1.62 -2.47 -4.26
N LEU A 69 -1.01 -2.05 -3.13
CA LEU A 69 -1.55 -2.26 -1.78
C LEU A 69 -2.94 -1.62 -1.63
N THR A 70 -3.11 -0.39 -2.13
CA THR A 70 -4.38 0.33 -2.10
C THR A 70 -5.46 -0.37 -2.95
N THR A 71 -5.07 -0.86 -4.13
CA THR A 71 -5.95 -1.65 -5.00
C THR A 71 -6.38 -2.94 -4.31
N MET A 72 -5.45 -3.68 -3.70
CA MET A 72 -5.76 -4.90 -2.95
C MET A 72 -6.69 -4.61 -1.76
N ALA A 73 -6.46 -3.54 -1.01
CA ALA A 73 -7.35 -3.14 0.09
C ALA A 73 -8.77 -2.84 -0.41
N THR A 74 -8.90 -2.13 -1.53
CA THR A 74 -10.20 -1.81 -2.13
C THR A 74 -10.92 -3.07 -2.61
N THR A 75 -10.22 -3.98 -3.27
CA THR A 75 -10.77 -5.27 -3.72
C THR A 75 -11.23 -6.11 -2.53
N LEU A 76 -10.46 -6.17 -1.45
CA LEU A 76 -10.82 -6.90 -0.23
C LEU A 76 -12.07 -6.30 0.42
N ASP A 77 -12.20 -4.97 0.48
CA ASP A 77 -13.41 -4.35 1.02
C ASP A 77 -14.66 -4.67 0.20
N SER A 78 -14.56 -4.68 -1.14
CA SER A 78 -15.65 -5.11 -2.01
C SER A 78 -16.03 -6.57 -1.73
N VAL A 79 -15.06 -7.47 -1.65
CA VAL A 79 -15.30 -8.89 -1.32
C VAL A 79 -15.94 -9.04 0.06
N ALA A 80 -15.49 -8.29 1.05
CA ALA A 80 -16.09 -8.32 2.40
C ALA A 80 -17.53 -7.79 2.40
N SER A 81 -17.86 -6.84 1.52
CA SER A 81 -19.23 -6.37 1.32
C SER A 81 -20.10 -7.46 0.68
N ASP A 82 -19.62 -8.09 -0.39
CA ASP A 82 -20.34 -9.14 -1.11
C ASP A 82 -20.62 -10.36 -0.21
N LEU A 83 -19.64 -10.76 0.60
CA LEU A 83 -19.80 -11.86 1.56
C LEU A 83 -20.86 -11.55 2.63
N ARG A 84 -20.92 -10.30 3.12
CA ARG A 84 -21.96 -9.89 4.08
C ARG A 84 -23.35 -9.94 3.47
N SER A 85 -23.52 -9.43 2.25
CA SER A 85 -24.80 -9.49 1.54
C SER A 85 -25.26 -10.94 1.31
N GLN A 86 -24.36 -11.83 0.93
CA GLN A 86 -24.68 -13.25 0.75
C GLN A 86 -25.08 -13.95 2.06
N ASP A 87 -24.42 -13.61 3.17
CA ASP A 87 -24.77 -14.17 4.48
C ASP A 87 -26.14 -13.64 4.96
N GLU A 88 -26.47 -12.37 4.70
CA GLU A 88 -27.77 -11.78 4.99
C GLU A 88 -28.90 -12.41 4.16
N ASP A 89 -28.70 -12.59 2.85
CA ASP A 89 -29.68 -13.23 1.96
C ASP A 89 -29.96 -14.69 2.36
N ASN A 90 -28.91 -15.45 2.73
CA ASN A 90 -29.05 -16.83 3.17
C ASN A 90 -29.69 -16.96 4.56
N SER A 91 -29.57 -15.95 5.42
CA SER A 91 -30.16 -15.96 6.77
C SER A 91 -31.66 -15.63 6.79
N ASN A 92 -32.19 -15.09 5.68
CA ASN A 92 -33.59 -14.70 5.52
C ASN A 92 -34.45 -15.76 4.79
N LEU A 93 -33.89 -16.94 4.51
CA LEU A 93 -34.55 -18.14 3.92
C LEU A 93 -34.84 -19.19 4.99
#